data_AF-A0A1Y6CQS1-F1
#
_entry.id   AF-A0A1Y6CQS1-F1
#
_cell.length_a   1.000
_cell.length_b   1.000
_cell.length_c   1.000
_cell.angle_alpha   90.00
_cell.angle_beta   90.00
_cell.angle_gamma   90.00
#
_symmetry.space_group_name_H-M   'P 1'
#
loop_
_entity.id
_entity.type
_entity.pdbx_description
1 polymer ?
#
loop_
_entity_poly.entity_id
_entity_poly.type
_entity_poly.pdbx_seq_one_letter_code
_entity_poly.pdbx_strand_id
1 'polypeptide(L)'
;MNKIEAKEIVNRQVLEKLKGFSLMEESTQEFATCYAFYYQNNEYIKSRDFRDMSVGAGPVLVCKQTGAVFETGSAYPTEQYVKAFESCGDPYGELTSQISVYGWQDGANKVAATKLVKAKSGLNMRDSKTIIDKALKNEESRFSTESVEESGSVNKELCRLGFKCKQLWSNQC
;
A
#
# COMPACT_ATOMS: atom_id res chain seq x y z
N MET A 1 2.79 -17.01 10.98
CA MET A 1 4.01 -17.59 10.39
C MET A 1 5.24 -16.98 11.04
N ASN A 2 6.22 -17.80 11.39
CA ASN A 2 7.50 -17.35 11.94
C ASN A 2 8.53 -17.06 10.82
N LYS A 3 9.69 -16.49 11.17
CA LYS A 3 10.74 -16.12 10.21
C LYS A 3 11.34 -17.32 9.47
N ILE A 4 11.42 -18.49 10.11
CA ILE A 4 12.00 -19.71 9.51
C ILE A 4 11.10 -20.22 8.39
N GLU A 5 9.80 -20.34 8.65
CA GLU A 5 8.80 -20.72 7.64
C GLU A 5 8.79 -19.74 6.45
N ALA A 6 8.85 -18.44 6.74
CA ALA A 6 8.90 -17.40 5.72
C ALA A 6 10.19 -17.49 4.87
N LYS A 7 11.33 -17.81 5.49
CA LYS A 7 12.60 -18.03 4.80
C LYS A 7 12.55 -19.22 3.85
N GLU A 8 11.96 -20.33 4.28
CA GLU A 8 11.77 -21.51 3.41
C GLU A 8 10.91 -21.18 2.19
N ILE A 9 9.89 -20.34 2.36
CA ILE A 9 9.08 -19.84 1.26
C ILE A 9 9.93 -19.03 0.26
N VAL A 10 10.79 -18.12 0.72
CA VAL A 10 11.66 -17.34 -0.19
C VAL A 10 12.65 -18.24 -0.91
N ASN A 11 13.28 -19.19 -0.21
CA ASN A 11 14.21 -20.13 -0.83
C ASN A 11 13.55 -20.87 -1.99
N ARG A 12 12.37 -21.44 -1.74
CA ARG A 12 11.63 -22.24 -2.71
C ARG A 12 11.04 -21.41 -3.87
N GLN A 13 10.48 -20.24 -3.58
CA GLN A 13 9.74 -19.49 -4.59
C GLN A 13 10.61 -18.52 -5.39
N VAL A 14 11.73 -18.07 -4.83
CA VAL A 14 12.61 -17.05 -5.42
C VAL A 14 13.98 -17.65 -5.73
N LEU A 15 14.72 -18.12 -4.72
CA LEU A 15 16.13 -18.47 -4.90
C LEU A 15 16.37 -19.73 -5.72
N GLU A 16 15.50 -20.74 -5.66
CA GLU A 16 15.61 -21.93 -6.53
C GLU A 16 15.60 -21.59 -8.03
N LYS A 17 14.98 -20.46 -8.40
CA LYS A 17 14.95 -19.95 -9.77
C LYS A 17 16.20 -19.13 -10.12
N LEU A 18 16.90 -18.59 -9.12
CA LEU A 18 18.06 -17.72 -9.24
C LEU A 18 19.34 -18.45 -8.88
N LYS A 19 19.88 -19.23 -9.83
CA LYS A 19 21.14 -19.95 -9.62
C LYS A 19 22.25 -18.97 -9.25
N GLY A 20 22.97 -19.30 -8.17
CA GLY A 20 24.12 -18.50 -7.71
C GLY A 20 23.75 -17.32 -6.81
N PHE A 21 22.51 -17.26 -6.29
CA PHE A 21 22.11 -16.27 -5.29
C PHE A 21 21.87 -16.90 -3.92
N SER A 22 22.10 -16.13 -2.86
CA SER A 22 21.81 -16.51 -1.47
C SER A 22 21.16 -15.37 -0.71
N LEU A 23 20.44 -15.70 0.36
CA LEU A 23 19.90 -14.70 1.28
C LEU A 23 21.02 -13.97 2.03
N MET A 24 20.81 -12.70 2.28
CA MET A 24 21.57 -11.88 3.23
C MET A 24 20.84 -11.93 4.58
N GLU A 25 21.11 -12.97 5.36
CA GLU A 25 20.42 -13.25 6.62
C GLU A 25 20.49 -12.07 7.60
N GLU A 26 21.64 -11.41 7.66
CA GLU A 26 21.92 -10.25 8.49
C GLU A 26 21.09 -9.02 8.10
N SER A 27 20.62 -8.96 6.85
CA SER A 27 19.84 -7.85 6.34
C SER A 27 18.34 -8.07 6.47
N THR A 28 17.88 -9.27 6.84
CA THR A 28 16.44 -9.57 6.90
C THR A 28 15.76 -8.75 7.98
N GLN A 29 14.70 -8.04 7.58
CA GLN A 29 13.92 -7.18 8.47
C GLN A 29 12.53 -7.79 8.76
N GLU A 30 12.03 -7.52 9.96
CA GLU A 30 10.70 -7.95 10.39
C GLU A 30 9.81 -6.72 10.62
N PHE A 31 8.63 -6.73 10.00
CA PHE A 31 7.62 -5.68 10.11
C PHE A 31 6.35 -6.23 10.77
N ALA A 32 5.31 -5.41 10.94
CA ALA A 32 4.11 -5.83 11.65
C ALA A 32 3.38 -6.97 10.90
N THR A 33 3.26 -6.85 9.58
CA THR A 33 2.48 -7.80 8.76
C THR A 33 3.31 -8.68 7.84
N CYS A 34 4.59 -8.37 7.62
CA CYS A 34 5.46 -9.09 6.69
C CYS A 34 6.90 -9.23 7.20
N TYR A 35 7.66 -10.07 6.51
CA TYR A 35 9.13 -10.09 6.57
C TYR A 35 9.68 -9.53 5.25
N ALA A 36 10.79 -8.80 5.31
CA ALA A 36 11.53 -8.36 4.13
C ALA A 36 12.87 -9.09 4.08
N PHE A 37 13.03 -9.98 3.10
CA PHE A 37 14.25 -10.74 2.85
C PHE A 37 15.05 -10.08 1.75
N TYR A 38 16.38 -10.08 1.91
CA TYR A 38 17.30 -9.57 0.90
C TYR A 38 18.15 -10.72 0.40
N TYR A 39 18.51 -10.67 -0.87
CA TYR A 39 19.34 -11.69 -1.50
C TYR A 39 20.29 -11.03 -2.48
N GLN A 40 21.41 -11.70 -2.73
CA GLN A 40 22.43 -11.21 -3.64
C GLN A 40 23.20 -12.38 -4.23
N ASN A 41 23.90 -12.16 -5.33
CA ASN A 41 24.72 -13.19 -5.93
C ASN A 41 25.87 -13.58 -4.98
N ASN A 42 26.29 -14.83 -5.11
CA ASN A 42 27.27 -15.44 -4.22
C ASN A 42 28.67 -14.83 -4.36
N GLU A 43 28.98 -14.18 -5.48
CA GLU A 43 30.27 -13.50 -5.69
C GLU A 43 30.35 -12.27 -4.81
N TYR A 44 29.35 -11.39 -4.87
CA TYR A 44 29.25 -10.22 -3.99
C TYR A 44 29.20 -10.59 -2.50
N ILE A 45 28.45 -11.64 -2.13
CA ILE A 45 28.38 -12.06 -0.71
C ILE A 45 29.77 -12.44 -0.18
N LYS A 46 30.61 -13.06 -1.02
CA LYS A 46 31.99 -13.45 -0.68
C LYS A 46 32.96 -12.28 -0.74
N SER A 47 32.95 -11.51 -1.82
CA SER A 47 33.94 -10.46 -2.08
C SER A 47 33.64 -9.18 -1.31
N ARG A 48 32.35 -8.91 -1.06
CA ARG A 48 31.82 -7.62 -0.59
C ARG A 48 32.23 -6.43 -1.49
N ASP A 49 32.65 -6.72 -2.72
CA ASP A 49 33.02 -5.73 -3.72
C ASP A 49 31.76 -5.29 -4.48
N PHE A 50 31.44 -3.99 -4.42
CA PHE A 50 30.26 -3.44 -5.09
C PHE A 50 30.23 -3.70 -6.60
N ARG A 51 31.38 -3.95 -7.23
CA ARG A 51 31.49 -4.28 -8.66
C ARG A 51 30.88 -5.63 -9.00
N ASP A 52 30.85 -6.55 -8.03
CA ASP A 52 30.24 -7.87 -8.17
C ASP A 52 28.74 -7.85 -7.83
N MET A 53 28.19 -6.72 -7.37
CA MET A 53 26.81 -6.64 -6.91
C MET A 53 25.80 -6.74 -8.07
N SER A 54 24.80 -7.62 -7.95
CA SER A 54 23.66 -7.64 -8.88
C SER A 54 22.76 -6.44 -8.64
N VAL A 55 22.39 -5.76 -9.72
CA VAL A 55 21.54 -4.57 -9.71
C VAL A 55 20.08 -4.95 -9.98
N GLY A 56 19.15 -4.23 -9.35
CA GLY A 56 17.72 -4.37 -9.60
C GLY A 56 16.97 -5.20 -8.56
N ALA A 57 17.68 -6.02 -7.77
CA ALA A 57 17.07 -6.77 -6.68
C ALA A 57 16.61 -5.83 -5.55
N GLY A 58 15.33 -5.88 -5.23
CA GLY A 58 14.76 -5.26 -4.03
C GLY A 58 14.52 -6.29 -2.92
N PRO A 59 13.93 -5.88 -1.79
CA PRO A 59 13.46 -6.84 -0.78
C PRO A 59 12.38 -7.77 -1.35
N VAL A 60 12.39 -9.03 -0.94
CA VAL A 60 11.29 -9.96 -1.11
C VAL A 60 10.40 -9.87 0.13
N LEU A 61 9.16 -9.40 -0.05
CA LEU A 61 8.20 -9.37 1.05
C LEU A 61 7.46 -10.70 1.17
N VAL A 62 7.34 -11.21 2.39
CA VAL A 62 6.53 -12.39 2.72
C VAL A 62 5.47 -12.03 3.73
N CYS A 63 4.19 -12.19 3.37
CA CYS A 63 3.07 -11.95 4.26
C CYS A 63 3.06 -12.95 5.43
N LYS A 64 3.04 -12.47 6.68
CA LYS A 64 3.03 -13.33 7.88
C LYS A 64 1.76 -14.16 8.05
N GLN A 65 0.65 -13.69 7.47
CA GLN A 65 -0.66 -14.33 7.60
C GLN A 65 -0.87 -15.39 6.52
N THR A 66 -0.49 -15.08 5.28
CA THR A 66 -0.83 -15.92 4.11
C THR A 66 0.35 -16.63 3.48
N GLY A 67 1.58 -16.20 3.75
CA GLY A 67 2.77 -16.69 3.05
C GLY A 67 2.90 -16.19 1.61
N ALA A 68 2.08 -15.22 1.19
CA ALA A 68 2.20 -14.60 -0.13
C ALA A 68 3.57 -13.92 -0.29
N VAL A 69 4.18 -14.08 -1.46
CA VAL A 69 5.52 -13.59 -1.79
C VAL A 69 5.42 -12.46 -2.81
N PHE A 70 6.14 -11.37 -2.57
CA PHE A 70 6.23 -10.24 -3.49
C PHE A 70 7.70 -9.90 -3.73
N GLU A 71 8.19 -10.15 -4.95
CA GLU A 71 9.56 -9.84 -5.37
C GLU A 71 9.65 -8.40 -5.86
N THR A 72 10.13 -7.48 -5.01
CA THR A 72 10.23 -6.06 -5.37
C THR A 72 11.54 -5.70 -6.08
N GLY A 73 11.58 -4.52 -6.69
CA GLY A 73 12.79 -3.98 -7.32
C GLY A 73 13.52 -2.95 -6.45
N SER A 74 14.68 -2.51 -6.91
CA SER A 74 15.48 -1.47 -6.24
C SER A 74 14.99 -0.02 -6.48
N ALA A 75 13.79 0.17 -7.04
CA ALA A 75 13.26 1.49 -7.40
C ALA A 75 12.93 2.36 -6.17
N TYR A 76 12.53 1.74 -5.06
CA TYR A 76 12.10 2.41 -3.84
C TYR A 76 12.75 1.76 -2.60
N PRO A 77 12.88 2.51 -1.48
CA PRO A 77 13.32 1.94 -0.22
C PRO A 77 12.31 0.92 0.33
N THR A 78 12.77 0.02 1.19
CA THR A 78 11.94 -1.09 1.71
C THR A 78 10.72 -0.60 2.45
N GLU A 79 10.86 0.46 3.24
CA GLU A 79 9.80 1.06 4.04
C GLU A 79 8.64 1.54 3.17
N GLN A 80 8.89 1.94 1.93
CA GLN A 80 7.84 2.36 1.00
C GLN A 80 6.99 1.17 0.54
N TYR A 81 7.63 0.07 0.13
CA TYR A 81 6.92 -1.16 -0.25
C TYR A 81 6.14 -1.74 0.93
N VAL A 82 6.75 -1.77 2.12
CA VAL A 82 6.10 -2.25 3.34
C VAL A 82 4.91 -1.39 3.69
N LYS A 83 5.03 -0.06 3.62
CA LYS A 83 3.91 0.85 3.89
C LYS A 83 2.75 0.63 2.92
N ALA A 84 3.02 0.46 1.63
CA ALA A 84 1.98 0.15 0.65
C ALA A 84 1.32 -1.20 0.97
N PHE A 85 2.12 -2.24 1.19
CA PHE A 85 1.63 -3.58 1.54
C PHE A 85 0.78 -3.57 2.82
N GLU A 86 1.23 -2.90 3.88
CA GLU A 86 0.48 -2.79 5.15
C GLU A 86 -0.82 -1.99 4.99
N SER A 87 -0.88 -1.08 4.02
CA SER A 87 -2.05 -0.23 3.79
C SER A 87 -3.10 -0.87 2.87
N CYS A 88 -2.68 -1.61 1.84
CA CYS A 88 -3.59 -2.13 0.82
C CYS A 88 -3.36 -3.58 0.39
N GLY A 89 -2.42 -4.29 1.00
CA GLY A 89 -2.08 -5.68 0.69
C GLY A 89 -1.25 -5.88 -0.58
N ASP A 90 -0.81 -4.79 -1.21
CA ASP A 90 0.02 -4.81 -2.43
C ASP A 90 1.21 -3.85 -2.26
N PRO A 91 2.47 -4.32 -2.31
CA PRO A 91 3.63 -3.44 -2.19
C PRO A 91 3.79 -2.47 -3.36
N TYR A 92 3.17 -2.75 -4.51
CA TYR A 92 3.14 -1.85 -5.67
C TYR A 92 1.93 -0.92 -5.68
N GLY A 93 1.11 -1.00 -4.64
CA GLY A 93 -0.01 -0.10 -4.47
C GLY A 93 0.48 1.34 -4.45
N GLU A 94 -0.14 2.17 -5.29
CA GLU A 94 0.07 3.61 -5.28
C GLU A 94 -1.20 4.31 -4.83
N LEU A 95 -1.06 5.38 -4.05
CA LEU A 95 -2.20 6.22 -3.69
C LEU A 95 -2.76 6.89 -4.95
N THR A 96 -4.08 6.89 -5.08
CA THR A 96 -4.77 7.48 -6.24
C THR A 96 -5.53 8.74 -5.84
N SER A 97 -6.06 9.47 -6.84
CA SER A 97 -6.97 10.58 -6.61
C SER A 97 -8.39 10.15 -6.23
N GLN A 98 -8.66 8.84 -6.08
CA GLN A 98 -9.98 8.34 -5.72
C GLN A 98 -10.16 8.25 -4.20
N ILE A 99 -11.36 8.60 -3.75
CA ILE A 99 -11.81 8.49 -2.37
C ILE A 99 -13.05 7.62 -2.32
N SER A 100 -13.07 6.69 -1.37
CA SER A 100 -14.25 5.94 -0.98
C SER A 100 -14.82 6.52 0.33
N VAL A 101 -16.11 6.83 0.34
CA VAL A 101 -16.88 7.24 1.52
C VAL A 101 -17.92 6.17 1.78
N TYR A 102 -17.91 5.56 2.96
CA TYR A 102 -18.63 4.32 3.23
C TYR A 102 -19.39 4.31 4.57
N GLY A 103 -19.42 5.44 5.27
CA GLY A 103 -20.14 5.55 6.53
C GLY A 103 -19.97 6.90 7.18
N TRP A 104 -20.46 7.01 8.41
CA TRP A 104 -20.41 8.23 9.20
C TRP A 104 -20.38 7.93 10.71
N GLN A 105 -20.26 8.99 11.51
CA GLN A 105 -20.34 8.97 12.97
C GLN A 105 -21.18 10.14 13.50
N ASP A 106 -21.72 10.02 14.71
CA ASP A 106 -22.55 11.05 15.33
C ASP A 106 -21.88 12.43 15.29
N GLY A 107 -22.65 13.45 14.94
CA GLY A 107 -22.16 14.81 14.71
C GLY A 107 -21.65 15.08 13.28
N ALA A 108 -21.81 14.13 12.35
CA ALA A 108 -21.39 14.33 10.96
C ALA A 108 -22.04 15.57 10.31
N ASN A 109 -21.22 16.45 9.73
CA ASN A 109 -21.68 17.65 9.06
C ASN A 109 -21.93 17.41 7.57
N LYS A 110 -23.13 16.90 7.27
CA LYS A 110 -23.61 16.61 5.91
C LYS A 110 -23.43 17.77 4.93
N VAL A 111 -23.79 18.99 5.34
CA VAL A 111 -23.80 20.16 4.44
C VAL A 111 -22.38 20.56 4.06
N ALA A 112 -21.48 20.62 5.05
CA ALA A 112 -20.07 20.92 4.81
C ALA A 112 -19.41 19.83 3.94
N ALA A 113 -19.67 18.56 4.23
CA ALA A 113 -19.11 17.45 3.46
C ALA A 113 -19.60 17.47 1.99
N THR A 114 -20.88 17.75 1.77
CA THR A 114 -21.43 17.87 0.40
C THR A 114 -20.76 19.00 -0.38
N LYS A 115 -20.54 20.16 0.26
CA LYS A 115 -19.85 21.30 -0.35
C LYS A 115 -18.39 20.97 -0.65
N LEU A 116 -17.70 20.28 0.26
CA LEU A 116 -16.32 19.85 0.08
C LEU A 116 -16.19 18.90 -1.12
N VAL A 117 -17.02 17.84 -1.18
CA VAL A 117 -17.03 16.91 -2.32
C VAL A 117 -17.27 17.67 -3.61
N LYS A 118 -18.29 18.54 -3.67
CA LYS A 118 -18.56 19.36 -4.86
C LYS A 118 -17.36 20.19 -5.30
N ALA A 119 -16.73 20.88 -4.36
CA ALA A 119 -15.61 21.78 -4.64
C ALA A 119 -14.36 21.05 -5.14
N LYS A 120 -14.27 19.73 -4.90
CA LYS A 120 -13.04 18.96 -5.06
C LYS A 120 -13.14 17.77 -6.01
N SER A 121 -14.32 17.48 -6.56
CA SER A 121 -14.56 16.26 -7.36
C SER A 121 -15.03 16.49 -8.80
N GLY A 122 -15.12 17.75 -9.24
CA GLY A 122 -15.73 18.11 -10.52
C GLY A 122 -17.24 17.82 -10.63
N LEU A 123 -17.85 17.20 -9.61
CA LEU A 123 -19.25 16.81 -9.60
C LEU A 123 -20.19 18.01 -9.45
N ASN A 124 -21.41 17.85 -9.96
CA ASN A 124 -22.48 18.78 -9.67
C ASN A 124 -23.02 18.57 -8.23
N MET A 125 -23.82 19.52 -7.74
CA MET A 125 -24.33 19.49 -6.36
C MET A 125 -25.18 18.24 -6.06
N ARG A 126 -25.95 17.75 -7.03
CA ARG A 126 -26.82 16.58 -6.86
C ARG A 126 -25.98 15.32 -6.64
N ASP A 127 -24.94 15.14 -7.44
CA ASP A 127 -24.09 13.94 -7.38
C ASP A 127 -23.21 13.96 -6.12
N SER A 128 -22.65 15.12 -5.77
CA SER A 128 -21.92 15.28 -4.49
C SER A 128 -22.80 14.97 -3.28
N LYS A 129 -24.06 15.43 -3.30
CA LYS A 129 -25.03 15.11 -2.24
C LYS A 129 -25.34 13.62 -2.21
N THR A 130 -25.49 12.99 -3.37
CA THR A 130 -25.79 11.56 -3.47
C THR A 130 -24.71 10.71 -2.80
N ILE A 131 -23.43 11.05 -2.99
CA ILE A 131 -22.31 10.37 -2.33
C ILE A 131 -22.45 10.44 -0.80
N ILE A 132 -22.68 11.64 -0.27
CA ILE A 132 -22.81 11.86 1.18
C ILE A 132 -24.08 11.19 1.73
N ASP A 133 -25.18 11.25 1.00
CA ASP A 133 -26.45 10.60 1.38
C ASP A 133 -26.31 9.07 1.45
N LYS A 134 -25.55 8.47 0.53
CA LYS A 134 -25.24 7.03 0.57
C LYS A 134 -24.37 6.69 1.77
N ALA A 135 -23.33 7.47 2.06
CA ALA A 135 -22.51 7.28 3.25
C ALA A 135 -23.34 7.35 4.55
N LEU A 136 -24.33 8.24 4.63
CA LEU A 136 -25.26 8.32 5.77
C LEU A 136 -26.14 7.07 5.94
N LYS A 137 -26.34 6.31 4.87
CA LYS A 137 -27.00 5.00 4.89
C LYS A 137 -26.02 3.84 5.08
N ASN A 138 -24.74 4.12 5.34
CA ASN A 138 -23.64 3.15 5.36
C ASN A 138 -23.47 2.39 4.03
N GLU A 139 -23.82 3.04 2.92
CA GLU A 139 -23.55 2.56 1.57
C GLU A 139 -22.26 3.21 1.06
N GLU A 140 -21.38 2.41 0.44
CA GLU A 140 -20.15 2.90 -0.16
C GLU A 140 -20.41 3.72 -1.44
N SER A 141 -19.69 4.82 -1.59
CA SER A 141 -19.64 5.61 -2.81
C SER A 141 -18.26 6.18 -3.04
N ARG A 142 -17.91 6.37 -4.30
CA ARG A 142 -16.58 6.80 -4.73
C ARG A 142 -16.64 8.06 -5.55
N PHE A 143 -15.60 8.86 -5.48
CA PHE A 143 -15.36 10.00 -6.37
C PHE A 143 -13.86 10.25 -6.51
N SER A 144 -13.49 10.97 -7.56
CA SER A 144 -12.11 11.36 -7.84
C SER A 144 -11.90 12.84 -7.55
N THR A 145 -10.70 13.23 -7.13
CA THR A 145 -10.23 14.62 -7.04
C THR A 145 -9.25 14.95 -8.17
N GLU A 146 -8.74 16.19 -8.22
CA GLU A 146 -7.85 16.62 -9.30
C GLU A 146 -6.45 15.98 -9.19
N SER A 147 -5.99 15.71 -7.97
CA SER A 147 -4.70 15.04 -7.74
C SER A 147 -4.69 14.08 -6.54
N VAL A 148 -3.63 13.29 -6.41
CA VAL A 148 -3.40 12.36 -5.29
C VAL A 148 -3.25 13.12 -3.97
N GLU A 149 -2.53 14.25 -3.98
CA GLU A 149 -2.31 15.10 -2.81
C GLU A 149 -3.62 15.73 -2.33
N GLU A 150 -4.45 16.16 -3.28
CA GLU A 150 -5.77 16.70 -2.97
C GLU A 150 -6.66 15.63 -2.35
N SER A 151 -6.69 14.41 -2.90
CA SER A 151 -7.50 13.34 -2.32
C SER A 151 -7.09 13.01 -0.88
N GLY A 152 -5.80 13.03 -0.57
CA GLY A 152 -5.29 12.86 0.80
C GLY A 152 -5.76 13.97 1.75
N SER A 153 -5.83 15.21 1.26
CA SER A 153 -6.33 16.36 2.02
C SER A 153 -7.84 16.29 2.24
N VAL A 154 -8.60 15.98 1.19
CA VAL A 154 -10.07 15.82 1.23
C VAL A 154 -10.46 14.66 2.15
N ASN A 155 -9.74 13.53 2.09
CA ASN A 155 -9.98 12.40 2.97
C ASN A 155 -9.84 12.79 4.45
N LYS A 156 -8.80 13.54 4.82
CA LYS A 156 -8.61 14.02 6.20
C LYS A 156 -9.72 14.98 6.63
N GLU A 157 -10.16 15.85 5.74
CA GLU A 157 -11.22 16.82 6.04
C GLU A 157 -12.60 16.15 6.17
N LEU A 158 -12.93 15.20 5.30
CA LEU A 158 -14.15 14.38 5.43
C LEU A 158 -14.18 13.61 6.75
N CYS A 159 -13.05 13.03 7.17
CA CYS A 159 -12.93 12.40 8.50
C CYS A 159 -13.24 13.39 9.64
N ARG A 160 -12.72 14.62 9.58
CA ARG A 160 -13.00 15.68 10.57
C ARG A 160 -14.47 16.10 10.57
N LEU A 161 -15.13 16.04 9.41
CA LEU A 161 -16.56 16.31 9.26
C LEU A 161 -17.43 15.12 9.68
N GLY A 162 -16.85 14.04 10.21
CA GLY A 162 -17.58 12.90 10.76
C GLY A 162 -17.93 11.81 9.74
N PHE A 163 -17.24 11.75 8.60
CA PHE A 163 -17.44 10.69 7.62
C PHE A 163 -16.35 9.63 7.71
N LYS A 164 -16.74 8.37 7.52
CA LYS A 164 -15.80 7.26 7.35
C LYS A 164 -15.43 7.19 5.88
N CYS A 165 -14.17 7.48 5.58
CA CYS A 165 -13.65 7.46 4.23
C CYS A 165 -12.20 6.96 4.21
N LYS A 166 -11.75 6.59 3.01
CA LYS A 166 -10.36 6.25 2.73
C LYS A 166 -9.99 6.70 1.32
N GLN A 167 -8.75 7.17 1.18
CA GLN A 167 -8.13 7.29 -0.13
C GLN A 167 -7.85 5.88 -0.67
N LEU A 168 -8.18 5.65 -1.94
CA LEU A 168 -8.01 4.34 -2.58
C LEU A 168 -6.61 4.20 -3.16
N TRP A 169 -6.11 2.98 -3.07
CA TRP A 169 -4.87 2.55 -3.70
C TRP A 169 -5.17 2.01 -5.11
N SER A 170 -4.16 1.97 -5.98
CA SER A 170 -4.29 1.56 -7.38
C SER A 170 -4.94 0.18 -7.56
N ASN A 171 -4.71 -0.75 -6.62
CA ASN A 171 -5.32 -2.08 -6.61
C ASN A 171 -6.76 -2.13 -6.04
N GLN A 172 -7.31 -1.00 -5.62
CA GLN A 172 -8.64 -0.86 -5.02
C GLN A 172 -9.61 0.01 -5.85
N CYS A 173 -9.09 0.62 -6.93
CA CYS A 173 -9.86 1.45 -7.85
C CYS A 173 -10.76 0.61 -8.76
#